data_AF-A0A183MAG4-F1
#
_entry.id   AF-A0A183MAG4-F1
#
_cell.length_a   1.000
_cell.length_b   1.000
_cell.length_c   1.000
_cell.angle_alpha   90.00
_cell.angle_beta   90.00
_cell.angle_gamma   90.00
#
_symmetry.space_group_name_H-M   'P 1'
#
loop_
_entity.id
_entity.type
_entity.pdbx_description
1 polymer ?
#
loop_
_entity_poly.entity_id
_entity_poly.type
_entity_poly.pdbx_seq_one_letter_code
_entity_poly.pdbx_strand_id
1 'polypeptide(L)'
;MNKKTAINNRRTRAEKVKTQAEYTRVNKQVKKSIKADKQKYVEQLATTLEIAAKEGNMKQIYDTTKKLAGRYSKPERSVKDKEGQSLKFKDRGTDR
;
A
#
# COMPACT_ATOMS: atom_id res chain seq x y z
N MET A 1 -40.68 15.67 -20.22
CA MET A 1 -39.69 16.33 -19.34
C MET A 1 -38.47 15.44 -19.01
N ASN A 2 -38.06 14.50 -19.88
CA ASN A 2 -37.28 13.33 -19.47
C ASN A 2 -35.82 13.38 -19.97
N LYS A 3 -35.50 14.33 -20.86
CA LYS A 3 -34.16 14.49 -21.44
C LYS A 3 -33.14 15.03 -20.42
N LYS A 4 -33.55 15.97 -19.56
CA LYS A 4 -32.66 16.56 -18.53
C LYS A 4 -32.21 15.52 -17.50
N THR A 5 -33.12 14.66 -17.04
CA THR A 5 -32.81 13.57 -16.09
C THR A 5 -31.89 12.52 -16.69
N ALA A 6 -32.09 12.15 -17.96
CA ALA A 6 -31.19 11.22 -18.67
C ALA A 6 -29.77 11.78 -18.82
N ILE A 7 -29.62 13.07 -19.15
CA ILE A 7 -28.32 13.74 -19.25
C ILE A 7 -27.61 13.77 -17.89
N ASN A 8 -28.32 14.11 -16.83
CA ASN A 8 -27.76 14.16 -15.48
C ASN A 8 -27.26 12.79 -15.03
N ASN A 9 -28.02 11.72 -15.26
CA ASN A 9 -27.59 10.36 -14.94
C ASN A 9 -26.32 9.94 -15.69
N ARG A 10 -26.20 10.30 -16.98
CA ARG A 10 -24.98 10.01 -17.76
C ARG A 10 -23.77 10.75 -17.20
N ARG A 11 -23.92 12.02 -16.81
CA ARG A 11 -22.85 12.80 -16.17
C ARG A 11 -22.41 12.17 -14.87
N THR A 12 -23.34 11.82 -13.98
CA THR A 12 -23.02 11.18 -12.69
C THR A 12 -22.30 9.83 -12.88
N ARG A 13 -22.71 9.01 -13.85
CA ARG A 13 -22.02 7.75 -14.15
C ARG A 13 -20.60 7.98 -14.68
N ALA A 14 -20.42 8.96 -15.56
CA ALA A 14 -19.09 9.31 -16.08
C ALA A 14 -18.15 9.77 -14.96
N GLU A 15 -18.62 10.64 -14.06
CA GLU A 15 -17.83 11.09 -12.92
C GLU A 15 -17.47 9.95 -11.96
N LYS A 16 -18.40 9.01 -11.68
CA LYS A 16 -18.09 7.80 -10.88
C LYS A 16 -17.01 6.92 -11.52
N VAL A 17 -17.02 6.77 -12.85
CA VAL A 17 -15.99 5.99 -13.55
C VAL A 17 -14.63 6.69 -13.49
N LYS A 18 -14.60 8.02 -13.67
CA LYS A 18 -13.37 8.81 -13.55
C LYS A 18 -12.77 8.70 -12.15
N THR A 19 -13.56 8.89 -11.10
CA THR A 19 -13.07 8.81 -9.72
C THR A 19 -12.56 7.41 -9.36
N GLN A 20 -13.21 6.35 -9.85
CA GLN A 20 -12.74 4.98 -9.66
C GLN A 20 -11.41 4.72 -10.39
N ALA A 21 -11.24 5.25 -11.61
CA ALA A 21 -10.00 5.15 -12.36
C ALA A 21 -8.85 5.88 -11.65
N GLU A 22 -9.09 7.10 -11.15
CA GLU A 22 -8.11 7.86 -10.38
C GLU A 22 -7.75 7.17 -9.07
N TYR A 23 -8.73 6.67 -8.31
CA TYR A 23 -8.47 5.87 -7.11
C TYR A 23 -7.57 4.67 -7.40
N THR A 24 -7.81 3.97 -8.50
CA THR A 24 -7.01 2.81 -8.90
C THR A 24 -5.57 3.21 -9.25
N ARG A 25 -5.38 4.32 -9.96
CA ARG A 25 -4.07 4.87 -10.32
C ARG A 25 -3.26 5.26 -9.07
N VAL A 26 -3.86 6.04 -8.17
CA VAL A 26 -3.22 6.51 -6.94
C VAL A 26 -2.89 5.33 -6.02
N ASN A 27 -3.80 4.38 -5.83
CA ASN A 27 -3.55 3.19 -5.00
C ASN A 27 -2.40 2.33 -5.56
N LYS A 28 -2.29 2.21 -6.90
CA LYS A 28 -1.16 1.53 -7.54
C LYS A 28 0.16 2.27 -7.26
N GLN A 29 0.17 3.60 -7.29
CA GLN A 29 1.35 4.39 -6.99
C GLN A 29 1.78 4.27 -5.53
N VAL A 30 0.84 4.35 -4.58
CA VAL A 30 1.11 4.19 -3.14
C VAL A 30 1.69 2.80 -2.84
N LYS A 31 1.15 1.73 -3.45
CA LYS A 31 1.71 0.38 -3.27
C LYS A 31 3.15 0.28 -3.79
N LYS A 32 3.47 0.95 -4.89
CA LYS A 32 4.83 1.01 -5.43
C LYS A 32 5.77 1.79 -4.51
N SER A 33 5.36 2.95 -3.98
CA SER A 33 6.19 3.74 -3.07
C SER A 33 6.46 2.99 -1.77
N ILE A 34 5.44 2.35 -1.18
CA ILE A 34 5.61 1.51 0.03
C ILE A 34 6.63 0.39 -0.23
N LYS A 35 6.61 -0.24 -1.40
CA LYS A 35 7.60 -1.28 -1.76
C LYS A 35 9.00 -0.70 -1.88
N ALA A 36 9.15 0.45 -2.54
CA ALA A 36 10.42 1.13 -2.71
C ALA A 36 11.02 1.58 -1.36
N ASP A 37 10.22 2.17 -0.48
CA ASP A 37 10.66 2.61 0.84
C ASP A 37 11.15 1.44 1.69
N LYS A 38 10.46 0.29 1.63
CA LYS A 38 10.90 -0.95 2.30
C LYS A 38 12.24 -1.44 1.76
N GLN A 39 12.43 -1.42 0.45
CA GLN A 39 13.70 -1.82 -0.17
C GLN A 39 14.83 -0.90 0.27
N LYS A 40 14.60 0.42 0.22
CA LYS A 40 15.57 1.42 0.67
C LYS A 40 15.96 1.24 2.15
N TYR A 41 14.99 0.94 3.01
CA TYR A 41 15.26 0.68 4.42
C TYR A 41 16.12 -0.57 4.63
N VAL A 42 15.82 -1.66 3.94
CA VAL A 42 16.61 -2.90 4.00
C VAL A 42 18.03 -2.69 3.49
N GLU A 43 18.18 -1.95 2.38
CA GLU A 43 19.49 -1.62 1.80
C GLU A 43 20.34 -0.78 2.76
N GLN A 44 19.76 0.25 3.38
CA GLN A 44 20.45 1.06 4.39
C GLN A 44 20.94 0.21 5.57
N LEU A 45 20.12 -0.73 6.05
CA LEU A 45 20.53 -1.66 7.10
C LEU A 45 21.68 -2.57 6.64
N ALA A 46 21.64 -3.06 5.40
CA ALA A 46 22.70 -3.89 4.84
C ALA A 46 24.02 -3.10 4.70
N THR A 47 23.99 -1.86 4.20
CA THR A 47 25.19 -1.00 4.14
C THR A 47 25.75 -0.73 5.53
N THR A 48 24.89 -0.47 6.51
CA THR A 48 25.33 -0.25 7.91
C THR A 48 25.97 -1.51 8.49
N LEU A 49 25.45 -2.69 8.15
CA LEU A 49 26.00 -3.98 8.55
C LEU A 49 27.40 -4.19 7.98
N GLU A 50 27.61 -3.86 6.70
CA GLU A 50 28.90 -4.00 6.02
C GLU A 50 29.97 -3.09 6.63
N ILE A 51 29.61 -1.84 6.95
CA ILE A 51 30.52 -0.90 7.62
C ILE A 51 30.91 -1.44 9.00
N ALA A 52 29.93 -1.88 9.80
CA ALA A 52 30.19 -2.44 11.13
C ALA A 52 31.06 -3.72 11.07
N ALA A 53 30.91 -4.55 10.04
CA ALA A 53 31.76 -5.72 9.81
C ALA A 53 33.21 -5.33 9.51
N LYS A 54 33.42 -4.28 8.70
CA LYS A 54 34.76 -3.74 8.41
C LYS A 54 35.43 -3.14 9.66
N GLU A 55 34.65 -2.52 10.53
CA GLU A 55 35.13 -1.93 11.79
C GLU A 55 35.28 -2.95 12.94
N GLY A 56 34.80 -4.19 12.75
CA GLY A 56 34.81 -5.22 13.80
C GLY A 56 33.79 -5.00 14.92
N ASN A 57 32.77 -4.15 14.71
CA ASN A 57 31.73 -3.86 15.70
C ASN A 57 30.64 -4.95 15.73
N MET A 58 30.96 -6.06 16.41
CA MET A 58 30.08 -7.25 16.48
C MET A 58 28.71 -6.97 17.12
N LYS A 59 28.61 -6.04 18.08
CA LYS A 59 27.34 -5.68 18.73
C LYS A 59 26.37 -5.06 17.72
N GLN A 60 26.84 -4.11 16.93
CA GLN A 60 26.03 -3.44 15.90
C GLN A 60 25.59 -4.41 14.79
N ILE A 61 26.44 -5.38 14.45
CA ILE A 61 26.12 -6.45 13.50
C ILE A 61 24.95 -7.28 14.00
N TYR A 62 25.00 -7.72 15.26
CA TYR A 62 23.92 -8.51 15.88
C TYR A 62 22.60 -7.74 15.93
N ASP A 63 22.62 -6.49 16.40
CA ASP A 63 21.42 -5.66 16.51
C ASP A 63 20.77 -5.38 15.15
N THR A 64 21.59 -5.12 14.12
CA THR A 64 21.13 -4.87 12.75
C THR A 64 20.57 -6.14 12.11
N THR A 65 21.23 -7.29 12.32
CA THR A 65 20.75 -8.59 11.85
C THR A 65 19.43 -8.97 12.53
N LYS A 66 19.28 -8.68 13.83
CA LYS A 66 18.03 -8.87 14.57
C LYS A 66 16.89 -8.00 14.03
N LYS A 67 17.18 -6.75 13.63
CA LYS A 67 16.21 -5.87 12.96
C LYS A 67 15.81 -6.39 11.58
N LEU A 68 16.75 -6.92 10.78
CA LEU A 68 16.47 -7.54 9.48
C LEU A 68 15.64 -8.83 9.62
N ALA A 69 15.94 -9.64 10.63
CA ALA A 69 15.20 -10.86 10.95
C ALA A 69 13.85 -10.59 11.62
N GLY A 70 13.64 -9.36 12.11
CA GLY A 70 12.39 -8.86 12.68
C GLY A 70 11.27 -8.91 11.65
N ARG A 71 10.61 -10.07 11.58
CA ARG A 71 9.43 -10.30 10.75
C ARG A 71 8.44 -9.18 11.04
N TYR A 72 7.98 -8.49 9.98
CA TYR A 72 6.89 -7.52 10.04
C TYR A 72 5.71 -8.13 10.81
N SER A 73 5.57 -7.78 12.09
CA SER A 73 4.29 -7.91 12.78
C SER A 73 3.33 -7.01 11.99
N LYS A 74 2.26 -7.62 11.45
CA LYS A 74 1.33 -6.96 10.52
C LYS A 74 0.96 -5.57 11.06
N PRO A 75 1.00 -4.48 10.26
CA PRO A 75 0.26 -3.30 10.64
C PRO A 75 -1.23 -3.68 10.67
N GLU A 76 -1.81 -3.61 11.87
CA GLU A 76 -3.16 -4.04 12.22
C GLU A 76 -4.28 -3.21 11.55
N ARG A 77 -3.91 -2.14 10.83
CA ARG A 77 -4.89 -1.23 10.23
C ARG A 77 -5.28 -1.66 8.82
N SER A 78 -6.40 -2.38 8.74
CA SER A 78 -7.23 -2.42 7.52
C SER A 78 -7.58 -1.00 7.08
N VAL A 79 -7.54 -0.72 5.77
CA VAL A 79 -8.06 0.54 5.20
C VAL A 79 -9.56 0.59 5.45
N LYS A 80 -10.00 1.61 6.17
CA LYS A 80 -11.41 1.90 6.47
C LYS A 80 -11.94 2.98 5.51
N ASP A 81 -13.22 2.94 5.20
CA ASP A 81 -13.92 4.04 4.53
C ASP A 81 -14.18 5.22 5.50
N LYS A 82 -14.88 6.25 5.02
CA LYS A 82 -15.16 7.47 5.82
C LYS A 82 -16.11 7.18 6.99
N GLU A 83 -16.83 6.07 6.90
CA GLU A 83 -17.79 5.56 7.86
C GLU A 83 -17.13 4.57 8.86
N GLY A 84 -15.82 4.34 8.73
CA GLY A 84 -15.04 3.49 9.63
C GLY A 84 -15.15 1.99 9.35
N GLN A 85 -15.81 1.60 8.25
CA GLN A 85 -16.01 0.23 7.84
C GLN A 85 -14.80 -0.28 7.05
N SER A 86 -14.27 -1.45 7.41
CA SER A 86 -13.15 -2.07 6.70
C SER A 86 -13.61 -2.52 5.32
N LEU A 87 -12.93 -2.04 4.26
CA LEU A 87 -13.24 -2.42 2.88
C LEU A 87 -13.01 -3.93 2.68
N LYS A 88 -14.09 -4.70 2.63
CA LYS A 88 -14.07 -6.12 2.26
C LYS A 88 -14.25 -6.22 0.74
N PHE A 89 -13.21 -6.61 0.02
CA PHE A 89 -13.36 -7.04 -1.36
C PHE A 89 -14.10 -8.37 -1.33
N LYS A 90 -15.39 -8.38 -1.70
CA LYS A 90 -16.09 -9.62 -2.03
C LYS A 90 -15.50 -10.09 -3.35
N ASP A 91 -14.73 -11.17 -3.32
CA ASP A 91 -14.41 -11.92 -4.52
C ASP A 91 -15.74 -12.36 -5.13
N ARG A 92 -16.12 -11.70 -6.23
CA ARG A 92 -17.28 -12.12 -7.03
C ARG A 92 -16.81 -13.32 -7.86
N GLY A 93 -16.60 -14.43 -7.16
CA GLY A 93 -16.56 -15.75 -7.75
C GLY A 93 -17.94 -16.04 -8.35
N THR A 94 -17.90 -16.44 -9.61
CA THR A 94 -18.99 -16.96 -10.43
C THR A 94 -20.01 -17.78 -9.66
N ASP A 95 -21.28 -17.43 -9.82
CA ASP A 95 -22.36 -18.42 -9.81
C ASP A 95 -23.16 -18.25 -11.11
N ARG A 96 -23.59 -19.39 -11.64
CA ARG A 96 -24.01 -19.70 -13.02
C ARG A 96 -25.07 -18.78 -13.61
#